data_AF-A0A1M6WGV9-F1
#
_entry.id   AF-A0A1M6WGV9-F1
#
_cell.length_a   1.000
_cell.length_b   1.000
_cell.length_c   1.000
_cell.angle_alpha   90.00
_cell.angle_beta   90.00
_cell.angle_gamma   90.00
#
_symmetry.space_group_name_H-M   'P 1'
#
loop_
_entity.id
_entity.type
_entity.pdbx_description
1 polymer ?
#
loop_
_entity_poly.entity_id
_entity_poly.type
_entity_poly.pdbx_seq_one_letter_code
_entity_poly.pdbx_strand_id
1 'polypeptide(L)'
;MERLTLNGILLFLYYLTLFSVSFTYYQERRTAGGKPLYVSIPEWALEEGKVKELLAGLTRRSRILTCMFAAFSLYFYLPLPYKGVICAISVFLMFFIYSRINKKSRNSLLAIKKEEQWTIEAEEKGYQFDLSLSSGSRKKLPALLLLIPAAVQAGCIIASFRSNNSASIASNGFFMILLIILYIFWTKSPAATYCEDTKINQLLNESRLYYIGKFIFLLALNDALVGVFLLFAGNLKGKSVYFTTAVFAFIAVIILTLAIQSLVGLKEMKEHVLKGKKKYSYNEDEFWKIGLLGASYNNPYDPAIFKANNSKGTSCGINMGNPKARLMVVVFFSALFLLLSYFFLYPWVLDVRHELTELTIDKQRITITSPFYKEEVEIDHIQKVELLEKIPDGIRTFGTANGIYATGNYRLDGIGNCRMYIAARHKPFIVCYTENGVIIINDDETEKTEKIYKELNSLLGEEIGYDSQP
;
A
#
# COMPACT_ATOMS: atom_id res chain seq x y z
N MET A 1 -23.66 -8.77 -8.81
CA MET A 1 -22.91 -9.26 -7.63
C MET A 1 -21.53 -8.60 -7.51
N GLU A 2 -20.74 -8.56 -8.58
CA GLU A 2 -19.38 -7.97 -8.58
C GLU A 2 -19.31 -6.47 -8.20
N ARG A 3 -20.27 -5.65 -8.63
CA ARG A 3 -20.32 -4.23 -8.21
C ARG A 3 -20.54 -4.08 -6.70
N LEU A 4 -21.30 -5.00 -6.08
CA LEU A 4 -21.57 -4.96 -4.65
C LEU A 4 -20.33 -5.37 -3.85
N THR A 5 -19.58 -6.38 -4.32
CA THR A 5 -18.34 -6.84 -3.69
C THR A 5 -17.22 -5.81 -3.82
N LEU A 6 -17.07 -5.15 -4.97
CA LEU A 6 -16.07 -4.08 -5.15
C LEU A 6 -16.36 -2.86 -4.28
N ASN A 7 -17.61 -2.40 -4.22
CA ASN A 7 -18.00 -1.29 -3.33
C ASN A 7 -17.76 -1.67 -1.86
N GLY A 8 -18.05 -2.93 -1.47
CA GLY A 8 -17.80 -3.44 -0.13
C GLY A 8 -16.31 -3.43 0.25
N ILE A 9 -15.43 -3.87 -0.65
CA ILE A 9 -13.97 -3.83 -0.44
C ILE A 9 -13.49 -2.38 -0.32
N LEU A 10 -13.94 -1.50 -1.21
CA LEU A 10 -13.56 -0.09 -1.20
C LEU A 10 -13.97 0.59 0.12
N LEU A 11 -15.20 0.33 0.58
CA LEU A 11 -15.70 0.84 1.86
C LEU A 11 -14.89 0.32 3.04
N PHE A 12 -14.60 -0.99 3.07
CA PHE A 12 -13.79 -1.59 4.12
C PHE A 12 -12.41 -0.92 4.21
N LEU A 13 -11.71 -0.78 3.08
CA LEU A 13 -10.40 -0.11 3.02
C LEU A 13 -10.48 1.36 3.44
N TYR A 14 -11.54 2.06 3.03
CA TYR A 14 -11.78 3.45 3.39
C TYR A 14 -12.01 3.63 4.90
N TYR A 15 -12.84 2.78 5.52
CA TYR A 15 -13.07 2.80 6.96
C TYR A 15 -11.84 2.39 7.77
N LEU A 16 -11.09 1.40 7.31
CA LEU A 16 -9.82 1.02 7.91
C LEU A 16 -8.85 2.21 7.90
N THR A 17 -8.74 2.91 6.76
CA THR A 17 -7.90 4.11 6.63
C THR A 17 -8.38 5.24 7.54
N LEU A 18 -9.67 5.51 7.57
CA LEU A 18 -10.28 6.53 8.44
C LEU A 18 -10.00 6.23 9.92
N PHE A 19 -10.12 4.97 10.33
CA PHE A 19 -9.78 4.53 11.68
C PHE A 19 -8.29 4.75 11.97
N SER A 20 -7.40 4.32 11.08
CA SER A 20 -5.94 4.49 11.25
C SER A 20 -5.52 5.95 11.33
N VAL A 21 -6.07 6.83 10.49
CA VAL A 21 -5.82 8.28 10.55
C VAL A 21 -6.34 8.86 11.86
N SER A 22 -7.60 8.58 12.21
CA SER A 22 -8.22 9.10 13.44
C SER A 22 -7.45 8.62 14.68
N PHE A 23 -7.02 7.37 14.70
CA PHE A 23 -6.24 6.78 15.79
C PHE A 23 -4.84 7.38 15.88
N THR A 24 -4.17 7.62 14.76
CA THR A 24 -2.84 8.25 14.73
C THR A 24 -2.88 9.63 15.36
N TYR A 25 -3.79 10.50 14.89
CA TYR A 25 -3.95 11.85 15.45
C TYR A 25 -4.52 11.86 16.87
N TYR A 26 -5.26 10.82 17.27
CA TYR A 26 -5.61 10.62 18.67
C TYR A 26 -4.37 10.39 19.55
N GLN A 27 -3.37 9.63 19.09
CA GLN A 27 -2.13 9.43 19.85
C GLN A 27 -1.32 10.73 19.97
N GLU A 28 -1.31 11.59 18.95
CA GLU A 28 -0.53 12.84 18.97
C GLU A 28 -0.95 13.81 20.08
N ARG A 29 -2.23 13.79 20.47
CA ARG A 29 -2.81 14.66 21.51
C ARG A 29 -2.81 14.08 22.92
N ARG A 30 -2.36 12.83 23.12
CA ARG A 30 -2.38 12.20 24.46
C ARG A 30 -1.44 12.94 25.41
N THR A 31 -1.95 13.19 26.61
CA THR A 31 -1.22 13.81 27.72
C THR A 31 -0.50 12.78 28.60
N ALA A 32 -1.02 11.55 28.66
CA ALA A 32 -0.46 10.48 29.50
C ALA A 32 0.98 10.12 29.07
N GLY A 33 1.97 10.59 29.84
CA GLY A 33 3.40 10.31 29.69
C GLY A 33 3.99 10.68 28.32
N GLY A 34 3.45 11.72 27.68
CA GLY A 34 3.85 12.21 26.37
C GLY A 34 3.82 13.73 26.26
N LYS A 35 4.35 14.27 25.16
CA LYS A 35 4.43 15.71 24.89
C LYS A 35 3.28 16.12 23.97
N PRO A 36 2.08 16.47 24.44
CA PRO A 36 0.92 16.65 23.55
C PRO A 36 1.27 17.58 22.38
N LEU A 37 0.91 17.16 21.16
CA LEU A 37 1.22 17.88 19.92
C LEU A 37 2.72 18.18 19.70
N TYR A 38 3.58 17.34 20.27
CA TYR A 38 5.04 17.45 20.19
C TYR A 38 5.55 18.75 20.83
N VAL A 39 4.86 19.21 21.87
CA VAL A 39 5.27 20.36 22.66
C VAL A 39 5.65 19.87 24.05
N SER A 40 6.87 20.21 24.44
CA SER A 40 7.44 19.82 25.71
C SER A 40 6.92 20.81 26.76
N ILE A 41 6.02 20.38 27.64
CA ILE A 41 5.50 21.16 28.77
C ILE A 41 5.62 20.37 30.08
N PRO A 42 5.71 21.03 31.25
CA PRO A 42 5.72 20.37 32.55
C PRO A 42 4.45 19.54 32.79
N GLU A 43 4.54 18.47 33.59
CA GLU A 43 3.39 17.60 33.86
C GLU A 43 2.25 18.34 34.57
N TRP A 44 2.57 19.25 35.50
CA TRP A 44 1.57 20.08 36.18
C TRP A 44 0.85 21.04 35.22
N ALA A 45 1.53 21.52 34.17
CA ALA A 45 0.96 22.42 33.18
C ALA A 45 -0.08 21.75 32.27
N LEU A 46 -0.13 20.41 32.26
CA LEU A 46 -1.19 19.65 31.56
C LEU A 46 -2.56 19.82 32.22
N GLU A 47 -2.57 20.15 33.51
CA GLU A 47 -3.80 20.31 34.29
C GLU A 47 -4.40 21.72 34.19
N GLU A 48 -3.68 22.66 33.59
CA GLU A 48 -4.09 24.05 33.39
C GLU A 48 -5.33 24.18 32.50
N GLY A 49 -6.19 25.13 32.86
CA GLY A 49 -7.47 25.35 32.18
C GLY A 49 -7.31 25.63 30.68
N LYS A 50 -6.37 26.53 30.33
CA LYS A 50 -6.05 26.90 28.93
C LYS A 50 -5.64 25.67 28.09
N VAL A 51 -4.84 24.76 28.66
CA VAL A 51 -4.34 23.56 27.96
C VAL A 51 -5.45 22.52 27.80
N LYS A 52 -6.21 22.26 28.88
CA LYS A 52 -7.36 21.34 28.84
C LYS A 52 -8.40 21.77 27.82
N GLU A 53 -8.75 23.05 27.80
CA GLU A 53 -9.72 23.60 26.85
C GLU A 53 -9.24 23.43 25.41
N LEU A 54 -7.97 23.74 25.14
CA LEU A 54 -7.37 23.58 23.82
C LEU A 54 -7.42 22.12 23.33
N LEU A 55 -7.05 21.15 24.18
CA LEU A 55 -7.04 19.72 23.84
C LEU A 55 -8.45 19.15 23.73
N ALA A 56 -9.40 19.60 24.55
CA ALA A 56 -10.81 19.23 24.45
C ALA A 56 -11.42 19.77 23.15
N GLY A 57 -11.14 21.03 22.80
CA GLY A 57 -11.57 21.65 21.56
C GLY A 57 -11.01 20.95 20.31
N LEU A 58 -9.74 20.51 20.36
CA LEU A 58 -9.17 19.67 19.30
C LEU A 58 -9.88 18.32 19.21
N THR A 59 -10.16 17.69 20.35
CA THR A 59 -10.86 16.40 20.41
C THR A 59 -12.24 16.46 19.76
N ARG A 60 -13.02 17.50 20.08
CA ARG A 60 -14.34 17.74 19.48
C ARG A 60 -14.22 17.90 17.96
N ARG A 61 -13.29 18.74 17.48
CA ARG A 61 -13.05 18.97 16.05
C ARG A 61 -12.67 17.68 15.32
N SER A 62 -11.76 16.87 15.87
CA SER A 62 -11.38 15.58 15.25
C SER A 62 -12.56 14.62 15.17
N ARG A 63 -13.40 14.51 16.21
CA ARG A 63 -14.58 13.63 16.18
C ARG A 63 -15.57 14.05 15.09
N ILE A 64 -15.83 15.35 14.97
CA ILE A 64 -16.68 15.89 13.91
C ILE A 64 -16.11 15.51 12.54
N LEU A 65 -14.79 15.70 12.33
CA LEU A 65 -14.15 15.31 11.07
C LEU A 65 -14.25 13.81 10.79
N THR A 66 -14.04 12.93 11.78
CA THR A 66 -14.26 11.49 11.61
C THR A 66 -15.69 11.21 11.14
N CYS A 67 -16.70 11.82 11.78
CA CYS A 67 -18.09 11.65 11.39
C CYS A 67 -18.38 12.18 9.98
N MET A 68 -17.80 13.32 9.59
CA MET A 68 -17.94 13.88 8.24
C MET A 68 -17.36 12.93 7.17
N PHE A 69 -16.16 12.40 7.40
CA PHE A 69 -15.54 11.45 6.48
C PHE A 69 -16.27 10.10 6.44
N ALA A 70 -16.80 9.65 7.58
CA ALA A 70 -17.67 8.47 7.64
C ALA A 70 -18.96 8.70 6.85
N ALA A 71 -19.61 9.86 6.99
CA ALA A 71 -20.80 10.22 6.21
C ALA A 71 -20.48 10.33 4.71
N PHE A 72 -19.31 10.87 4.35
CA PHE A 72 -18.86 10.91 2.96
C PHE A 72 -18.74 9.52 2.32
N SER A 73 -18.51 8.47 3.10
CA SER A 73 -18.47 7.10 2.57
C SER A 73 -19.77 6.67 1.88
N LEU A 74 -20.91 7.33 2.20
CA LEU A 74 -22.18 7.12 1.51
C LEU A 74 -22.08 7.39 0.01
N TYR A 75 -21.15 8.25 -0.41
CA TYR A 75 -20.82 8.49 -1.81
C TYR A 75 -20.50 7.19 -2.57
N PHE A 76 -19.83 6.23 -1.93
CA PHE A 76 -19.43 4.98 -2.59
C PHE A 76 -20.60 4.04 -2.89
N TYR A 77 -21.77 4.26 -2.30
CA TYR A 77 -23.00 3.55 -2.67
C TYR A 77 -23.67 4.12 -3.94
N LEU A 78 -23.38 5.36 -4.32
CA LEU A 78 -23.95 5.98 -5.51
C LEU A 78 -23.39 5.34 -6.79
N PRO A 79 -24.18 5.20 -7.88
CA PRO A 79 -23.74 4.60 -9.14
C PRO A 79 -22.93 5.58 -10.02
N LEU A 80 -22.01 6.34 -9.41
CA LEU A 80 -21.20 7.34 -10.11
C LEU A 80 -19.85 6.76 -10.59
N PRO A 81 -19.29 7.31 -11.69
CA PRO A 81 -17.96 6.92 -12.18
C PRO A 81 -16.83 7.44 -11.26
N TYR A 82 -15.60 6.96 -11.48
CA TYR A 82 -14.36 7.44 -10.83
C TYR A 82 -14.25 7.28 -9.30
N LYS A 83 -15.00 6.36 -8.68
CA LYS A 83 -14.97 6.10 -7.22
C LYS A 83 -13.58 5.89 -6.64
N GLY A 84 -12.70 5.16 -7.36
CA GLY A 84 -11.33 4.91 -6.90
C GLY A 84 -10.50 6.18 -6.79
N VAL A 85 -10.59 7.07 -7.78
CA VAL A 85 -9.90 8.37 -7.77
C VAL A 85 -10.43 9.24 -6.64
N ILE A 86 -11.76 9.31 -6.48
CA ILE A 86 -12.40 10.09 -5.42
C ILE A 86 -12.05 9.53 -4.03
N CYS A 87 -11.95 8.20 -3.89
CA CYS A 87 -11.45 7.56 -2.67
C CYS A 87 -10.02 7.99 -2.36
N ALA A 88 -9.11 7.95 -3.34
CA ALA A 88 -7.73 8.37 -3.17
C ALA A 88 -7.61 9.85 -2.78
N ILE A 89 -8.34 10.74 -3.46
CA ILE A 89 -8.39 12.18 -3.13
C ILE A 89 -8.94 12.38 -1.70
N SER A 90 -10.02 11.69 -1.34
CA SER A 90 -10.61 11.78 0.00
C SER A 90 -9.61 11.35 1.08
N VAL A 91 -8.88 10.25 0.88
CA VAL A 91 -7.83 9.81 1.80
C VAL A 91 -6.74 10.88 1.95
N PHE A 92 -6.29 11.49 0.86
CA PHE A 92 -5.33 12.60 0.92
C PHE A 92 -5.88 13.79 1.73
N LEU A 93 -7.14 14.18 1.47
CA LEU A 93 -7.82 15.26 2.19
C LEU A 93 -7.98 14.94 3.68
N MET A 94 -8.18 13.68 4.07
CA MET A 94 -8.18 13.27 5.48
C MET A 94 -6.86 13.65 6.14
N PHE A 95 -5.73 13.16 5.61
CA PHE A 95 -4.41 13.46 6.18
C PHE A 95 -4.15 14.96 6.23
N PHE A 96 -4.46 15.68 5.14
CA PHE A 96 -4.27 17.12 5.04
C PHE A 96 -5.08 17.89 6.10
N ILE A 97 -6.39 17.67 6.19
CA ILE A 97 -7.27 18.41 7.11
C ILE A 97 -6.90 18.11 8.56
N TYR A 98 -6.66 16.84 8.91
CA TYR A 98 -6.19 16.46 10.24
C TYR A 98 -4.86 17.13 10.59
N SER A 99 -3.91 17.19 9.66
CA SER A 99 -2.62 17.83 9.88
C SER A 99 -2.79 19.33 10.14
N ARG A 100 -3.66 20.02 9.38
CA ARG A 100 -3.91 21.46 9.55
C ARG A 100 -4.51 21.81 10.90
N ILE A 101 -5.49 21.05 11.39
CA ILE A 101 -6.10 21.31 12.70
C ILE A 101 -5.11 21.08 13.84
N ASN A 102 -4.29 20.02 13.77
CA ASN A 102 -3.28 19.72 14.78
C ASN A 102 -2.16 20.76 14.76
N LYS A 103 -1.73 21.22 13.58
CA LYS A 103 -0.76 22.31 13.43
C LYS A 103 -1.27 23.59 14.10
N LYS A 104 -2.54 23.95 13.91
CA LYS A 104 -3.14 25.13 14.56
C LYS A 104 -3.10 24.97 16.08
N SER A 105 -3.58 23.85 16.62
CA SER A 105 -3.57 23.59 18.06
C SER A 105 -2.15 23.54 18.64
N ARG A 106 -1.17 23.00 17.91
CA ARG A 106 0.23 22.99 18.31
C ARG A 106 0.79 24.40 18.45
N ASN A 107 0.55 25.26 17.47
CA ASN A 107 1.03 26.63 17.49
C ASN A 107 0.41 27.41 18.66
N SER A 108 -0.88 27.19 18.94
CA SER A 108 -1.54 27.77 20.12
C SER A 108 -0.94 27.24 21.42
N LEU A 109 -0.61 25.95 21.51
CA LEU A 109 0.04 25.37 22.69
C LEU A 109 1.46 25.94 22.90
N LEU A 110 2.22 26.17 21.83
CA LEU A 110 3.51 26.86 21.88
C LEU A 110 3.38 28.32 22.34
N ALA A 111 2.32 29.01 21.92
CA ALA A 111 2.03 30.37 22.36
C ALA A 111 1.74 30.42 23.86
N ILE A 112 0.91 29.51 24.38
CA ILE A 112 0.63 29.37 25.82
C ILE A 112 1.91 29.08 26.58
N LYS A 113 2.71 28.10 26.12
CA LYS A 113 4.01 27.77 26.74
C LYS A 113 4.92 29.00 26.86
N LYS A 114 4.94 29.84 25.82
CA LYS A 114 5.75 31.06 25.77
C LYS A 114 5.21 32.15 26.69
N GLU A 115 3.89 32.34 26.73
CA GLU A 115 3.20 33.32 27.59
C GLU A 115 3.45 33.01 29.07
N GLU A 116 3.31 31.75 29.45
CA GLU A 116 3.46 31.27 30.84
C GLU A 116 4.93 30.96 31.21
N GLN A 117 5.87 31.19 30.30
CA GLN A 117 7.32 30.95 30.48
C GLN A 117 7.67 29.54 30.99
N TRP A 118 6.95 28.51 30.56
CA TRP A 118 7.20 27.15 31.02
C TRP A 118 8.51 26.59 30.46
N THR A 119 9.44 26.28 31.37
CA THR A 119 10.70 25.60 31.08
C THR A 119 10.64 24.12 31.49
N ILE A 120 11.60 23.33 31.01
CA ILE A 120 11.77 21.93 31.43
C ILE A 120 13.15 21.79 32.03
N GLU A 121 13.27 21.06 33.15
CA GLU A 121 14.52 20.82 33.90
C GLU A 121 15.74 20.45 33.04
N ALA A 122 15.53 19.85 31.87
CA ALA A 122 16.62 19.42 31.00
C ALA A 122 17.28 20.54 30.18
N GLU A 123 16.67 21.72 30.08
CA GLU A 123 17.31 22.90 29.47
C GLU A 123 18.59 23.29 30.23
N GLU A 124 18.69 22.94 31.52
CA GLU A 124 19.80 23.32 32.38
C GLU A 124 21.03 22.39 32.30
N LYS A 125 20.87 21.15 31.80
CA LYS A 125 21.92 20.11 31.90
C LYS A 125 22.49 19.61 30.56
N GLY A 126 21.98 20.09 29.42
CA GLY A 126 22.44 19.67 28.09
C GLY A 126 22.16 18.20 27.74
N TYR A 127 22.41 17.83 26.47
CA TYR A 127 22.19 16.48 25.97
C TYR A 127 23.17 15.46 26.58
N GLN A 128 22.65 14.38 27.16
CA GLN A 128 23.44 13.34 27.82
C GLN A 128 23.68 12.15 26.87
N PHE A 129 24.96 11.78 26.70
CA PHE A 129 25.39 10.66 25.87
C PHE A 129 26.21 9.65 26.67
N ASP A 130 25.72 8.42 26.75
CA ASP A 130 26.50 7.31 27.30
C ASP A 130 27.39 6.72 26.20
N LEU A 131 28.68 7.09 26.23
CA LEU A 131 29.66 6.66 25.24
C LEU A 131 29.94 5.15 25.29
N SER A 132 29.68 4.48 26.42
CA SER A 132 29.89 3.03 26.54
C SER A 132 28.95 2.22 25.65
N LEU A 133 27.82 2.81 25.23
CA LEU A 133 26.87 2.17 24.31
C LEU A 133 27.40 2.08 22.87
N SER A 134 28.50 2.78 22.55
CA SER A 134 29.11 2.78 21.22
C SER A 134 30.09 1.63 20.98
N SER A 135 30.67 1.06 22.04
CA SER A 135 31.72 0.04 21.95
C SER A 135 31.20 -1.41 22.02
N GLY A 136 29.97 -1.63 22.50
CA GLY A 136 29.39 -2.96 22.69
C GLY A 136 28.59 -3.49 21.50
N SER A 137 28.75 -4.78 21.18
CA SER A 137 27.86 -5.47 20.24
C SER A 137 26.46 -5.61 20.86
N ARG A 138 25.46 -4.94 20.27
CA ARG A 138 24.08 -5.00 20.76
C ARG A 138 23.37 -6.27 20.30
N LYS A 139 22.77 -7.00 21.24
CA LYS A 139 21.89 -8.14 20.92
C LYS A 139 20.68 -7.65 20.13
N LYS A 140 20.35 -8.36 19.05
CA LYS A 140 19.22 -8.08 18.15
C LYS A 140 18.65 -9.38 17.61
N LEU A 141 17.43 -9.34 17.09
CA LEU A 141 16.88 -10.49 16.37
C LEU A 141 17.79 -10.81 15.17
N PRO A 142 18.23 -12.06 14.94
CA PRO A 142 19.11 -12.40 13.82
C PRO A 142 18.47 -12.08 12.45
N ALA A 143 19.24 -11.43 11.57
CA ALA A 143 18.78 -11.10 10.22
C ALA A 143 18.46 -12.35 9.38
N LEU A 144 19.14 -13.46 9.66
CA LEU A 144 18.93 -14.77 9.04
C LEU A 144 17.47 -15.26 9.17
N LEU A 145 16.74 -14.86 10.20
CA LEU A 145 15.33 -15.24 10.34
C LEU A 145 14.44 -14.65 9.23
N LEU A 146 14.81 -13.51 8.64
CA LEU A 146 14.08 -12.94 7.50
C LEU A 146 14.26 -13.76 6.21
N LEU A 147 15.24 -14.67 6.15
CA LEU A 147 15.38 -15.58 5.01
C LEU A 147 14.22 -16.58 4.92
N ILE A 148 13.56 -16.91 6.03
CA ILE A 148 12.42 -17.83 6.04
C ILE A 148 11.25 -17.24 5.21
N PRO A 149 10.66 -16.08 5.57
CA PRO A 149 9.60 -15.49 4.77
C PRO A 149 10.08 -15.09 3.36
N ALA A 150 11.34 -14.63 3.22
CA ALA A 150 11.89 -14.31 1.90
C ALA A 150 11.96 -15.52 0.97
N ALA A 151 12.37 -16.69 1.47
CA ALA A 151 12.44 -17.93 0.70
C ALA A 151 11.04 -18.43 0.32
N VAL A 152 10.05 -18.33 1.23
CA VAL A 152 8.65 -18.64 0.91
C VAL A 152 8.14 -17.73 -0.19
N GLN A 153 8.38 -16.42 -0.09
CA GLN A 153 7.95 -15.45 -1.10
C GLN A 153 8.65 -15.69 -2.46
N ALA A 154 9.94 -16.00 -2.45
CA ALA A 154 10.67 -16.36 -3.68
C ALA A 154 10.10 -17.63 -4.33
N GLY A 155 9.81 -18.66 -3.53
CA GLY A 155 9.10 -19.86 -4.00
C GLY A 155 7.73 -19.53 -4.57
N CYS A 156 7.01 -18.57 -3.97
CA CYS A 156 5.73 -18.11 -4.48
C CYS A 156 5.86 -17.44 -5.84
N ILE A 157 6.85 -16.56 -6.01
CA ILE A 157 7.12 -15.89 -7.30
C ILE A 157 7.47 -16.92 -8.38
N ILE A 158 8.32 -17.90 -8.08
CA ILE A 158 8.68 -18.96 -9.03
C ILE A 158 7.46 -19.79 -9.42
N ALA A 159 6.65 -20.21 -8.45
CA ALA A 159 5.42 -20.94 -8.72
C ALA A 159 4.40 -20.10 -9.49
N SER A 160 4.43 -18.78 -9.32
CA SER A 160 3.49 -17.86 -9.96
C SER A 160 3.63 -17.78 -11.47
N PHE A 161 4.78 -18.19 -12.06
CA PHE A 161 4.93 -18.28 -13.51
C PHE A 161 3.90 -19.24 -14.16
N ARG A 162 3.33 -20.16 -13.37
CA ARG A 162 2.25 -21.07 -13.79
C ARG A 162 0.87 -20.67 -13.25
N SER A 163 0.76 -19.49 -12.63
CA SER A 163 -0.44 -19.01 -11.97
C SER A 163 -1.01 -17.76 -12.64
N ASN A 164 -2.33 -17.63 -12.60
CA ASN A 164 -3.07 -16.48 -13.11
C ASN A 164 -2.77 -15.18 -12.31
N ASN A 165 -2.17 -15.29 -11.12
CA ASN A 165 -1.96 -14.19 -10.17
C ASN A 165 -0.51 -13.67 -10.11
N SER A 166 0.32 -13.95 -11.12
CA SER A 166 1.74 -13.58 -11.17
C SER A 166 2.03 -12.11 -10.84
N ALA A 167 1.27 -11.17 -11.42
CA ALA A 167 1.42 -9.73 -11.16
C ALA A 167 1.14 -9.34 -9.69
N SER A 168 0.10 -9.92 -9.09
CA SER A 168 -0.26 -9.68 -7.68
C SER A 168 0.79 -10.26 -6.74
N ILE A 169 1.31 -11.45 -7.05
CA ILE A 169 2.36 -12.12 -6.27
C ILE A 169 3.69 -11.38 -6.38
N ALA A 170 4.03 -10.87 -7.57
CA ALA A 170 5.22 -10.02 -7.76
C ALA A 170 5.11 -8.70 -6.99
N SER A 171 3.93 -8.07 -7.00
CA SER A 171 3.65 -6.87 -6.22
C SER A 171 3.78 -7.11 -4.71
N ASN A 172 3.32 -8.27 -4.23
CA ASN A 172 3.52 -8.71 -2.85
C ASN A 172 5.02 -8.86 -2.52
N GLY A 173 5.79 -9.46 -3.44
CA GLY A 173 7.24 -9.61 -3.30
C GLY A 173 7.99 -8.28 -3.14
N PHE A 174 7.49 -7.19 -3.72
CA PHE A 174 8.05 -5.86 -3.50
C PHE A 174 7.90 -5.40 -2.04
N PHE A 175 6.80 -5.73 -1.37
CA PHE A 175 6.60 -5.39 0.04
C PHE A 175 7.59 -6.12 0.96
N MET A 176 7.91 -7.39 0.68
CA MET A 176 8.96 -8.13 1.37
C MET A 176 10.32 -7.40 1.31
N ILE A 177 10.69 -6.85 0.15
CA ILE A 177 11.94 -6.08 -0.02
C ILE A 177 11.92 -4.83 0.87
N LEU A 178 10.79 -4.12 0.92
CA LEU A 178 10.63 -2.94 1.79
C LEU A 178 10.80 -3.29 3.28
N LEU A 179 10.27 -4.43 3.72
CA LEU A 179 10.44 -4.90 5.11
C LEU A 179 11.90 -5.25 5.43
N ILE A 180 12.63 -5.85 4.50
CA ILE A 180 14.07 -6.13 4.65
C ILE A 180 14.85 -4.82 4.77
N ILE A 181 14.58 -3.85 3.89
CA ILE A 181 15.20 -2.52 3.92
C ILE A 181 14.91 -1.85 5.27
N LEU A 182 13.66 -1.88 5.73
CA LEU A 182 13.25 -1.33 7.02
C LEU A 182 14.01 -1.97 8.19
N TYR A 183 14.17 -3.31 8.19
CA TYR A 183 14.95 -4.02 9.20
C TYR A 183 16.44 -3.59 9.20
N ILE A 184 17.05 -3.42 8.02
CA ILE A 184 18.44 -2.97 7.89
C ILE A 184 18.60 -1.56 8.48
N PHE A 185 17.72 -0.63 8.12
CA PHE A 185 17.76 0.73 8.66
C PHE A 185 17.50 0.76 10.16
N TRP A 186 16.55 -0.05 10.65
CA TRP A 186 16.24 -0.12 12.08
C TRP A 186 17.44 -0.62 12.89
N THR A 187 18.05 -1.73 12.47
CA THR A 187 19.17 -2.35 13.21
C THR A 187 20.45 -1.53 13.19
N LYS A 188 20.59 -0.61 12.23
CA LYS A 188 21.68 0.37 12.18
C LYS A 188 21.40 1.65 12.99
N SER A 189 20.25 1.76 13.66
CA SER A 189 19.91 2.96 14.43
C SER A 189 20.88 3.17 15.62
N PRO A 190 21.28 4.42 15.90
CA PRO A 190 22.19 4.74 16.99
C PRO A 190 21.60 4.34 18.34
N ALA A 191 22.46 4.01 19.31
CA ALA A 191 22.01 3.76 20.67
C ALA A 191 21.47 5.05 21.31
N ALA A 192 20.44 4.93 22.15
CA ALA A 192 19.85 6.04 22.85
C ALA A 192 20.14 5.96 24.36
N THR A 193 20.41 7.12 24.97
CA THR A 193 20.60 7.27 26.42
C THR A 193 19.28 7.69 27.06
N TYR A 194 18.77 6.90 28.01
CA TYR A 194 17.47 7.14 28.65
C TYR A 194 17.60 7.63 30.09
N CYS A 195 18.63 7.20 30.80
CA CYS A 195 18.93 7.58 32.19
C CYS A 195 20.43 7.49 32.48
N GLU A 196 20.83 7.79 33.71
CA GLU A 196 22.22 7.72 34.20
C GLU A 196 22.77 6.28 34.26
N ASP A 197 21.92 5.26 34.31
CA ASP A 197 22.33 3.86 34.47
C ASP A 197 22.64 3.20 33.12
N THR A 198 23.93 2.96 32.86
CA THR A 198 24.43 2.30 31.65
C THR A 198 23.84 0.92 31.40
N LYS A 199 23.64 0.09 32.44
CA LYS A 199 23.09 -1.27 32.27
C LYS A 199 21.64 -1.21 31.81
N ILE A 200 20.87 -0.26 32.36
CA ILE A 200 19.51 0.00 31.92
C ILE A 200 19.49 0.48 30.47
N ASN A 201 20.37 1.43 30.11
CA ASN A 201 20.46 1.91 28.74
C ASN A 201 20.81 0.78 27.76
N GLN A 202 21.74 -0.10 28.11
CA GLN A 202 22.09 -1.26 27.29
C GLN A 202 20.88 -2.19 27.11
N LEU A 203 20.20 -2.57 28.19
CA LEU A 203 19.01 -3.41 28.16
C LEU A 203 17.90 -2.83 27.27
N LEU A 204 17.63 -1.53 27.39
CA LEU A 204 16.61 -0.85 26.59
C LEU A 204 16.96 -0.82 25.11
N ASN A 205 18.24 -0.61 24.76
CA ASN A 205 18.68 -0.60 23.37
C ASN A 205 18.64 -2.00 22.73
N GLU A 206 19.07 -3.03 23.46
CA GLU A 206 19.00 -4.43 22.99
C GLU A 206 17.55 -4.87 22.82
N SER A 207 16.70 -4.57 23.80
CA SER A 207 15.27 -4.86 23.74
C SER A 207 14.60 -4.13 22.58
N ARG A 208 14.92 -2.84 22.34
CA ARG A 208 14.41 -2.09 21.19
C ARG A 208 14.74 -2.77 19.86
N LEU A 209 15.97 -3.28 19.71
CA LEU A 209 16.37 -4.01 18.50
C LEU A 209 15.68 -5.37 18.37
N TYR A 210 15.50 -6.08 19.48
CA TYR A 210 14.81 -7.37 19.51
C TYR A 210 13.31 -7.25 19.19
N TYR A 211 12.55 -6.45 19.95
CA TYR A 211 11.10 -6.35 19.80
C TYR A 211 10.68 -5.78 18.45
N ILE A 212 11.44 -4.82 17.91
CA ILE A 212 11.12 -4.25 16.59
C ILE A 212 11.62 -5.16 15.47
N GLY A 213 12.74 -5.85 15.67
CA GLY A 213 13.14 -6.95 14.79
C GLY A 213 12.05 -8.02 14.70
N LYS A 214 11.49 -8.45 15.85
CA LYS A 214 10.38 -9.41 15.94
C LYS A 214 9.12 -8.89 15.26
N PHE A 215 8.78 -7.61 15.45
CA PHE A 215 7.67 -6.97 14.76
C PHE A 215 7.83 -7.05 13.24
N ILE A 216 8.99 -6.64 12.70
CA ILE A 216 9.24 -6.66 11.25
C ILE A 216 9.26 -8.10 10.72
N PHE A 217 9.84 -9.05 11.46
CA PHE A 217 9.81 -10.47 11.10
C PHE A 217 8.37 -11.02 11.02
N LEU A 218 7.51 -10.68 11.97
CA LEU A 218 6.10 -11.10 11.95
C LEU A 218 5.33 -10.45 10.80
N LEU A 219 5.62 -9.19 10.46
CA LEU A 219 5.07 -8.57 9.24
C LEU A 219 5.54 -9.28 7.97
N ALA A 220 6.81 -9.67 7.90
CA ALA A 220 7.35 -10.41 6.76
C ALA A 220 6.73 -11.81 6.64
N LEU A 221 6.47 -12.48 7.76
CA LEU A 221 5.76 -13.75 7.78
C LEU A 221 4.32 -13.59 7.30
N ASN A 222 3.66 -12.49 7.70
CA ASN A 222 2.31 -12.16 7.23
C ASN A 222 2.29 -11.89 5.72
N ASP A 223 3.27 -11.15 5.21
CA ASP A 223 3.42 -10.88 3.78
C ASP A 223 3.63 -12.17 2.98
N ALA A 224 4.52 -13.06 3.44
CA ALA A 224 4.71 -14.37 2.82
C ALA A 224 3.44 -15.24 2.85
N LEU A 225 2.66 -15.18 3.93
CA LEU A 225 1.36 -15.86 4.03
C LEU A 225 0.37 -15.35 2.97
N VAL A 226 0.35 -14.03 2.70
CA VAL A 226 -0.46 -13.44 1.62
C VAL A 226 0.02 -13.95 0.25
N GLY A 227 1.34 -14.03 0.03
CA GLY A 227 1.90 -14.62 -1.20
C GLY A 227 1.42 -16.06 -1.44
N VAL A 228 1.43 -16.89 -0.39
CA VAL A 228 0.91 -18.26 -0.43
C VAL A 228 -0.59 -18.27 -0.70
N PHE A 229 -1.38 -17.43 -0.02
CA PHE A 229 -2.81 -17.30 -0.28
C PHE A 229 -3.10 -16.97 -1.74
N LEU A 230 -2.39 -15.98 -2.32
CA LEU A 230 -2.59 -15.54 -3.70
C LEU A 230 -2.30 -16.65 -4.72
N LEU A 231 -1.34 -17.53 -4.45
CA LEU A 231 -1.10 -18.71 -5.29
C LEU A 231 -2.29 -19.68 -5.31
N PHE A 232 -2.86 -19.97 -4.15
CA PHE A 232 -3.98 -20.91 -4.04
C PHE A 232 -5.30 -20.29 -4.49
N ALA A 233 -5.55 -19.03 -4.15
CA ALA A 233 -6.81 -18.33 -4.40
C ALA A 233 -7.21 -18.35 -5.88
N GLY A 234 -6.25 -18.28 -6.80
CA GLY A 234 -6.50 -18.32 -8.24
C GLY A 234 -7.08 -19.65 -8.76
N ASN A 235 -6.97 -20.72 -7.99
CA ASN A 235 -7.41 -22.08 -8.37
C ASN A 235 -8.72 -22.52 -7.69
N LEU A 236 -9.24 -21.72 -6.75
CA LEU A 236 -10.41 -22.08 -5.96
C LEU A 236 -11.71 -21.61 -6.63
N LYS A 237 -12.80 -22.37 -6.44
CA LYS A 237 -14.13 -22.04 -6.98
C LYS A 237 -15.24 -22.19 -5.93
N GLY A 238 -16.29 -21.39 -6.06
CA GLY A 238 -17.49 -21.49 -5.22
C GLY A 238 -17.19 -21.29 -3.73
N LYS A 239 -17.84 -22.07 -2.86
CA LYS A 239 -17.73 -21.94 -1.40
C LYS A 239 -16.31 -22.13 -0.85
N SER A 240 -15.45 -22.88 -1.56
CA SER A 240 -14.06 -23.11 -1.14
C SER A 240 -13.24 -21.81 -1.06
N VAL A 241 -13.51 -20.85 -1.94
CA VAL A 241 -12.82 -19.54 -1.95
C VAL A 241 -13.07 -18.80 -0.64
N TYR A 242 -14.32 -18.74 -0.18
CA TYR A 242 -14.67 -18.03 1.06
C TYR A 242 -14.08 -18.71 2.30
N PHE A 243 -14.14 -20.04 2.36
CA PHE A 243 -13.56 -20.80 3.47
C PHE A 243 -12.04 -20.61 3.55
N THR A 244 -11.33 -20.79 2.43
CA THR A 244 -9.88 -20.59 2.39
C THR A 244 -9.52 -19.15 2.72
N THR A 245 -10.22 -18.16 2.15
CA THR A 245 -10.01 -16.75 2.47
C THR A 245 -10.18 -16.48 3.98
N ALA A 246 -11.22 -17.04 4.61
CA ALA A 246 -11.45 -16.89 6.04
C ALA A 246 -10.33 -17.51 6.89
N VAL A 247 -9.84 -18.70 6.51
CA VAL A 247 -8.72 -19.37 7.20
C VAL A 247 -7.44 -18.54 7.12
N PHE A 248 -7.06 -18.09 5.92
CA PHE A 248 -5.86 -17.27 5.74
C PHE A 248 -5.98 -15.91 6.44
N ALA A 249 -7.16 -15.29 6.39
CA ALA A 249 -7.42 -14.04 7.11
C ALA A 249 -7.32 -14.23 8.63
N PHE A 250 -7.83 -15.35 9.17
CA PHE A 250 -7.73 -15.67 10.60
C PHE A 250 -6.27 -15.82 11.04
N ILE A 251 -5.47 -16.60 10.29
CA ILE A 251 -4.03 -16.75 10.57
C ILE A 251 -3.33 -15.39 10.44
N ALA A 252 -3.67 -14.60 9.43
CA ALA A 252 -3.09 -13.27 9.25
C ALA A 252 -3.37 -12.35 10.44
N VAL A 253 -4.60 -12.35 10.97
CA VAL A 253 -4.97 -11.59 12.17
C VAL A 253 -4.20 -12.04 13.40
N ILE A 254 -3.97 -13.34 13.58
CA ILE A 254 -3.14 -13.85 14.69
C ILE A 254 -1.72 -13.30 14.58
N ILE A 255 -1.08 -13.41 13.41
CA ILE A 255 0.29 -12.91 13.20
C ILE A 255 0.37 -11.40 13.43
N LEU A 256 -0.61 -10.63 12.91
CA LEU A 256 -0.68 -9.18 13.14
C LEU A 256 -0.86 -8.84 14.62
N THR A 257 -1.67 -9.62 15.35
CA THR A 257 -1.85 -9.45 16.79
C THR A 257 -0.54 -9.69 17.54
N LEU A 258 0.20 -10.75 17.20
CA LEU A 258 1.53 -11.03 17.77
C LEU A 258 2.54 -9.92 17.43
N ALA A 259 2.46 -9.35 16.23
CA ALA A 259 3.30 -8.23 15.81
C ALA A 259 3.02 -7.00 16.69
N ILE A 260 1.75 -6.64 16.85
CA ILE A 260 1.32 -5.53 17.72
C ILE A 260 1.74 -5.78 19.18
N GLN A 261 1.57 -7.00 19.69
CA GLN A 261 2.03 -7.38 21.04
C GLN A 261 3.55 -7.18 21.21
N SER A 262 4.34 -7.37 20.16
CA SER A 262 5.78 -7.06 20.20
C SER A 262 6.05 -5.57 20.47
N LEU A 263 5.29 -4.67 19.84
CA LEU A 263 5.42 -3.23 20.06
C LEU A 263 4.89 -2.81 21.44
N VAL A 264 3.79 -3.41 21.89
CA VAL A 264 3.23 -3.18 23.23
C VAL A 264 4.21 -3.65 24.31
N GLY A 265 4.80 -4.84 24.15
CA GLY A 265 5.79 -5.39 25.08
C GLY A 265 7.05 -4.52 25.19
N LEU A 266 7.53 -3.94 24.08
CA LEU A 266 8.64 -2.97 24.14
C LEU A 266 8.29 -1.74 25.00
N LYS A 267 7.07 -1.22 24.83
CA LYS A 267 6.59 -0.07 25.59
C LYS A 267 6.48 -0.41 27.08
N GLU A 268 5.82 -1.51 27.42
CA GLU A 268 5.62 -1.95 28.81
C GLU A 268 6.95 -2.21 29.51
N MET A 269 7.88 -2.90 28.84
CA MET A 269 9.23 -3.14 29.35
C MET A 269 9.96 -1.82 29.60
N LYS A 270 9.89 -0.87 28.66
CA LYS A 270 10.51 0.46 28.83
C LYS A 270 9.91 1.22 30.01
N GLU A 271 8.59 1.20 30.18
CA GLU A 271 7.91 1.86 31.30
C GLU A 271 8.27 1.21 32.64
N HIS A 272 8.34 -0.11 32.69
CA HIS A 272 8.68 -0.88 33.88
C HIS A 272 10.13 -0.62 34.34
N VAL A 273 11.10 -0.75 33.44
CA VAL A 273 12.53 -0.61 33.76
C VAL A 273 12.90 0.83 34.14
N LEU A 274 12.22 1.83 33.56
CA LEU A 274 12.45 3.24 33.88
C LEU A 274 11.58 3.75 35.04
N LYS A 275 10.78 2.90 35.69
CA LYS A 275 9.93 3.30 36.83
C LYS A 275 10.82 3.75 38.00
N GLY A 276 10.54 4.93 38.53
CA GLY A 276 11.30 5.51 39.65
C GLY A 276 12.73 5.96 39.30
N LYS A 277 13.13 5.92 38.03
CA LYS A 277 14.44 6.41 37.56
C LYS A 277 14.31 7.84 37.05
N LYS A 278 15.37 8.63 37.24
CA LYS A 278 15.49 9.95 36.59
C LYS A 278 15.68 9.76 35.09
N LYS A 279 14.67 10.14 34.30
CA LYS A 279 14.67 9.99 32.85
C LYS A 279 15.23 11.25 32.21
N TYR A 280 16.09 11.07 31.20
CA TYR A 280 16.48 12.18 30.35
C TYR A 280 15.31 12.54 29.42
N SER A 281 14.91 13.80 29.46
CA SER A 281 13.98 14.43 28.53
C SER A 281 14.69 15.63 27.93
N TYR A 282 14.35 16.07 26.73
CA TYR A 282 15.00 17.23 26.09
C TYR A 282 13.95 18.13 25.48
N ASN A 283 14.14 19.45 25.50
CA ASN A 283 13.29 20.33 24.70
C ASN A 283 13.67 20.18 23.23
N GLU A 284 12.75 19.63 22.43
CA GLU A 284 12.93 19.38 21.00
C GLU A 284 11.86 20.09 20.16
N ASP A 285 11.20 21.08 20.74
CA ASP A 285 10.01 21.71 20.16
C ASP A 285 10.30 22.38 18.81
N GLU A 286 11.51 22.89 18.61
CA GLU A 286 11.94 23.49 17.34
C GLU A 286 12.11 22.48 16.20
N PHE A 287 12.47 21.23 16.54
CA PHE A 287 12.73 20.15 15.59
C PHE A 287 11.45 19.39 15.21
N TRP A 288 10.44 19.40 16.07
CA TRP A 288 9.12 18.85 15.75
C TRP A 288 8.26 19.88 15.01
N LYS A 289 7.68 19.48 13.88
CA LYS A 289 6.76 20.30 13.10
C LYS A 289 5.56 19.46 12.69
N ILE A 290 4.40 20.09 12.57
CA ILE A 290 3.25 19.46 11.91
C ILE A 290 3.15 20.06 10.50
N GLY A 291 3.41 19.23 9.51
CA GLY A 291 3.56 19.57 8.10
C GLY A 291 2.25 19.53 7.33
N LEU A 292 2.31 19.05 6.09
CA LEU A 292 1.15 18.89 5.21
C LEU A 292 0.36 17.61 5.54
N LEU A 293 1.06 16.52 5.84
CA LEU A 293 0.50 15.17 5.98
C LEU A 293 0.83 14.53 7.35
N GLY A 294 0.99 15.35 8.38
CA GLY A 294 1.26 14.90 9.74
C GLY A 294 2.54 15.48 10.33
N ALA A 295 2.96 14.90 11.46
CA ALA A 295 4.16 15.33 12.16
C ALA A 295 5.45 14.92 11.44
N SER A 296 6.44 15.79 11.49
CA SER A 296 7.81 15.53 11.05
C SER A 296 8.80 15.96 12.12
N TYR A 297 9.83 15.14 12.31
CA TYR A 297 11.00 15.50 13.11
C TYR A 297 12.11 15.92 12.15
N ASN A 298 12.78 17.02 12.44
CA ASN A 298 13.84 17.55 11.59
C ASN A 298 14.94 18.11 12.46
N ASN A 299 15.82 17.23 12.94
CA ASN A 299 17.02 17.60 13.68
C ASN A 299 18.27 17.14 12.89
N PRO A 300 19.05 18.05 12.29
CA PRO A 300 20.27 17.68 11.55
C PRO A 300 21.37 17.14 12.46
N TYR A 301 21.30 17.39 13.77
CA TYR A 301 22.28 16.96 14.77
C TYR A 301 21.94 15.60 15.40
N ASP A 302 20.72 15.09 15.23
CA ASP A 302 20.33 13.76 15.69
C ASP A 302 20.67 12.70 14.62
N PRO A 303 21.62 11.77 14.86
CA PRO A 303 21.98 10.75 13.89
C PRO A 303 20.88 9.68 13.71
N ALA A 304 19.84 9.67 14.56
CA ALA A 304 18.75 8.72 14.45
C ALA A 304 17.91 8.96 13.19
N ILE A 305 17.61 7.88 12.47
CA ILE A 305 16.66 7.88 11.34
C ILE A 305 15.23 7.85 11.86
N PHE A 306 14.96 6.99 12.86
CA PHE A 306 13.65 6.85 13.48
C PHE A 306 13.65 7.47 14.86
N LYS A 307 12.73 8.40 15.09
CA LYS A 307 12.53 9.07 16.38
C LYS A 307 11.19 8.66 16.96
N ALA A 308 11.19 8.14 18.19
CA ALA A 308 9.94 7.84 18.89
C ALA A 308 9.07 9.10 19.00
N ASN A 309 7.77 8.96 18.73
CA ASN A 309 6.81 10.05 18.86
C ASN A 309 6.06 9.95 20.21
N ASN A 310 4.99 10.75 20.37
CA ASN A 310 4.14 10.78 21.57
C ASN A 310 3.48 9.45 21.95
N SER A 311 3.59 8.40 21.13
CA SER A 311 2.97 7.11 21.41
C SER A 311 3.75 6.25 22.42
N LYS A 312 4.76 6.82 23.08
CA LYS A 312 5.68 6.11 24.00
C LYS A 312 6.46 4.97 23.35
N GLY A 313 6.73 5.09 22.05
CA GLY A 313 7.58 4.15 21.31
C GLY A 313 6.83 3.07 20.53
N THR A 314 5.49 3.06 20.53
CA THR A 314 4.71 2.20 19.62
C THR A 314 4.67 2.71 18.18
N SER A 315 5.09 3.96 17.96
CA SER A 315 5.16 4.64 16.68
C SER A 315 6.37 5.57 16.70
N CYS A 316 6.90 5.85 15.52
CA CYS A 316 8.05 6.71 15.32
C CYS A 316 7.85 7.61 14.11
N GLY A 317 8.41 8.81 14.17
CA GLY A 317 8.60 9.68 13.03
C GLY A 317 9.96 9.41 12.37
N ILE A 318 10.10 9.88 11.13
CA ILE A 318 11.37 9.86 10.42
C ILE A 318 12.06 11.21 10.65
N ASN A 319 13.36 11.19 10.95
CA ASN A 319 14.17 12.39 11.07
C ASN A 319 14.54 12.94 9.68
N MET A 320 13.79 13.90 9.17
CA MET A 320 14.02 14.54 7.87
C MET A 320 15.27 15.44 7.83
N GLY A 321 15.87 15.71 9.00
CA GLY A 321 17.16 16.39 9.14
C GLY A 321 18.33 15.47 8.79
N ASN A 322 18.14 14.16 8.87
CA ASN A 322 19.15 13.17 8.50
C ASN A 322 19.14 12.91 6.98
N PRO A 323 20.26 13.09 6.26
CA PRO A 323 20.31 12.87 4.81
C PRO A 323 19.95 11.44 4.39
N LYS A 324 20.34 10.42 5.18
CA LYS A 324 20.03 9.01 4.88
C LYS A 324 18.53 8.73 5.01
N ALA A 325 17.90 9.32 6.02
CA ALA A 325 16.46 9.22 6.21
C ALA A 325 15.68 9.91 5.08
N ARG A 326 16.14 11.07 4.63
CA ARG A 326 15.54 11.77 3.48
C ARG A 326 15.67 10.95 2.19
N LEU A 327 16.85 10.38 1.93
CA LEU A 327 17.05 9.48 0.79
C LEU A 327 16.12 8.27 0.86
N MET A 328 16.00 7.63 2.03
CA MET A 328 15.07 6.50 2.24
C MET A 328 13.63 6.89 1.89
N VAL A 329 13.17 8.06 2.33
CA VAL A 329 11.82 8.57 2.03
C VAL A 329 11.64 8.84 0.53
N VAL A 330 12.59 9.52 -0.11
CA VAL A 330 12.54 9.80 -1.55
C VAL A 330 12.49 8.50 -2.35
N VAL A 331 13.39 7.55 -2.09
CA VAL A 331 13.42 6.25 -2.78
C VAL A 331 12.09 5.51 -2.61
N PHE A 332 11.54 5.49 -1.39
CA PHE A 332 10.25 4.85 -1.12
C PHE A 332 9.11 5.48 -1.93
N PHE A 333 8.95 6.80 -1.88
CA PHE A 333 7.86 7.49 -2.58
C PHE A 333 8.06 7.50 -4.10
N SER A 334 9.30 7.56 -4.59
CA SER A 334 9.59 7.43 -6.02
C SER A 334 9.26 6.03 -6.53
N ALA A 335 9.64 4.97 -5.81
CA ALA A 335 9.30 3.60 -6.19
C ALA A 335 7.78 3.37 -6.17
N LEU A 336 7.08 3.89 -5.14
CA LEU A 336 5.62 3.84 -5.08
C LEU A 336 4.99 4.61 -6.25
N PHE A 337 5.49 5.81 -6.58
CA PHE A 337 4.99 6.60 -7.69
C PHE A 337 5.20 5.89 -9.04
N LEU A 338 6.36 5.27 -9.27
CA LEU A 338 6.64 4.48 -10.46
C LEU A 338 5.71 3.27 -10.56
N LEU A 339 5.50 2.54 -9.45
CA LEU A 339 4.57 1.41 -9.38
C LEU A 339 3.14 1.85 -9.73
N LEU A 340 2.65 2.92 -9.12
CA LEU A 340 1.31 3.46 -9.40
C LEU A 340 1.21 3.98 -10.83
N SER A 341 2.25 4.63 -11.35
CA SER A 341 2.29 5.10 -12.74
C SER A 341 2.22 3.93 -13.71
N TYR A 342 2.94 2.83 -13.45
CA TYR A 342 2.86 1.62 -14.26
C TYR A 342 1.45 1.00 -14.26
N PHE A 343 0.75 0.96 -13.13
CA PHE A 343 -0.59 0.37 -13.06
C PHE A 343 -1.72 1.26 -13.58
N PHE A 344 -1.59 2.58 -13.43
CA PHE A 344 -2.69 3.51 -13.73
C PHE A 344 -2.38 4.45 -14.90
N LEU A 345 -1.19 5.05 -14.93
CA LEU A 345 -0.84 6.04 -15.94
C LEU A 345 -0.47 5.38 -17.26
N TYR A 346 0.34 4.33 -17.24
CA TYR A 346 0.82 3.66 -18.45
C TYR A 346 -0.32 3.11 -19.32
N PRO A 347 -1.29 2.33 -18.79
CA PRO A 347 -2.42 1.88 -19.59
C PRO A 347 -3.29 3.04 -20.11
N TRP A 348 -3.43 4.12 -19.34
CA TRP A 348 -4.16 5.31 -19.78
C TRP A 348 -3.43 6.05 -20.91
N VAL A 349 -2.10 6.15 -20.87
CA VAL A 349 -1.30 6.77 -21.94
C VAL A 349 -1.43 5.96 -23.23
N LEU A 350 -1.38 4.62 -23.15
CA LEU A 350 -1.57 3.75 -24.31
C LEU A 350 -2.96 3.94 -24.92
N ASP A 351 -4.01 4.02 -24.08
CA ASP A 351 -5.40 4.25 -24.51
C ASP A 351 -5.54 5.56 -25.29
N VAL A 352 -4.97 6.66 -24.77
CA VAL A 352 -5.02 7.98 -25.42
C VAL A 352 -4.19 8.04 -26.71
N ARG A 353 -3.18 7.18 -26.86
CA ARG A 353 -2.33 7.10 -28.05
C ARG A 353 -2.81 6.09 -29.08
N HIS A 354 -3.89 5.36 -28.80
CA HIS A 354 -4.34 4.24 -29.63
C HIS A 354 -3.26 3.15 -29.78
N GLU A 355 -2.55 2.84 -28.70
CA GLU A 355 -1.45 1.86 -28.62
C GLU A 355 -1.80 0.63 -27.74
N LEU A 356 -3.08 0.37 -27.44
CA LEU A 356 -3.52 -0.80 -26.66
C LEU A 356 -3.63 -2.07 -27.51
N THR A 357 -4.31 -1.98 -28.65
CA THR A 357 -4.39 -3.03 -29.66
C THR A 357 -4.53 -2.43 -31.05
N GLU A 358 -3.55 -2.70 -31.90
CA GLU A 358 -3.59 -2.35 -33.32
C GLU A 358 -3.79 -3.61 -34.16
N LEU A 359 -4.83 -3.59 -34.99
CA LEU A 359 -5.10 -4.62 -35.97
C LEU A 359 -4.71 -4.15 -37.37
N THR A 360 -3.97 -4.99 -38.08
CA THR A 360 -3.70 -4.82 -39.51
C THR A 360 -4.04 -6.11 -40.22
N ILE A 361 -4.71 -5.99 -41.37
CA ILE A 361 -5.13 -7.12 -42.20
C ILE A 361 -4.45 -6.99 -43.57
N ASP A 362 -3.88 -8.08 -44.04
CA ASP A 362 -3.50 -8.26 -45.43
C ASP A 362 -4.28 -9.45 -46.03
N LYS A 363 -3.98 -9.83 -47.28
CA LYS A 363 -4.71 -10.92 -47.95
C LYS A 363 -4.46 -12.31 -47.36
N GLN A 364 -3.43 -12.50 -46.54
CA GLN A 364 -2.99 -13.80 -46.02
C GLN A 364 -3.09 -13.89 -44.50
N ARG A 365 -2.94 -12.78 -43.77
CA ARG A 365 -2.87 -12.77 -42.30
C ARG A 365 -3.48 -11.52 -41.68
N ILE A 366 -3.93 -11.68 -40.44
CA ILE A 366 -4.20 -10.60 -39.50
C ILE A 366 -2.98 -10.49 -38.57
N THR A 367 -2.41 -9.30 -38.47
CA THR A 367 -1.38 -8.98 -37.48
C THR A 367 -2.00 -8.16 -36.35
N ILE A 368 -1.78 -8.64 -35.12
CA ILE A 368 -2.28 -8.06 -33.88
C ILE A 368 -1.07 -7.55 -33.09
N THR A 369 -1.01 -6.25 -32.84
CA THR A 369 0.04 -5.64 -32.02
C THR A 369 -0.56 -5.13 -30.73
N SER A 370 -0.01 -5.54 -29.59
CA SER A 370 -0.39 -5.03 -28.27
C SER A 370 0.86 -4.78 -27.40
N PRO A 371 0.75 -4.04 -26.28
CA PRO A 371 1.87 -3.81 -25.38
C PRO A 371 2.56 -5.11 -24.97
N PHE A 372 3.82 -5.27 -25.39
CA PHE A 372 4.68 -6.44 -25.15
C PHE A 372 4.29 -7.73 -25.90
N TYR A 373 3.32 -7.68 -26.82
CA TYR A 373 2.87 -8.85 -27.60
C TYR A 373 2.68 -8.51 -29.08
N LYS A 374 3.06 -9.44 -29.96
CA LYS A 374 2.71 -9.42 -31.37
C LYS A 374 2.26 -10.83 -31.76
N GLU A 375 1.09 -10.94 -32.38
CA GLU A 375 0.51 -12.20 -32.84
C GLU A 375 0.13 -12.06 -34.31
N GLU A 376 0.28 -13.14 -35.08
CA GLU A 376 -0.14 -13.21 -36.48
C GLU A 376 -1.07 -14.42 -36.64
N VAL A 377 -2.21 -14.22 -37.31
CA VAL A 377 -3.22 -15.26 -37.57
C VAL A 377 -3.43 -15.33 -39.07
N GLU A 378 -3.12 -16.47 -39.68
CA GLU A 378 -3.36 -16.71 -41.09
C GLU A 378 -4.88 -16.81 -41.35
N ILE A 379 -5.35 -16.16 -42.42
CA ILE A 379 -6.77 -16.05 -42.75
C ILE A 379 -7.35 -17.43 -43.13
N ASP A 380 -6.58 -18.24 -43.85
CA ASP A 380 -6.93 -19.60 -44.26
C ASP A 380 -7.20 -20.54 -43.07
N HIS A 381 -6.66 -20.22 -41.89
CA HIS A 381 -6.92 -20.97 -40.66
C HIS A 381 -8.17 -20.50 -39.89
N ILE A 382 -8.84 -19.43 -40.34
CA ILE A 382 -10.05 -18.89 -39.70
C ILE A 382 -11.27 -19.57 -40.33
N GLN A 383 -12.03 -20.31 -39.53
CA GLN A 383 -13.22 -21.04 -39.99
C GLN A 383 -14.49 -20.17 -39.92
N LYS A 384 -14.55 -19.27 -38.95
CA LYS A 384 -15.71 -18.41 -38.69
C LYS A 384 -15.30 -17.17 -37.91
N VAL A 385 -15.94 -16.05 -38.22
CA VAL A 385 -15.88 -14.82 -37.41
C VAL A 385 -17.25 -14.46 -36.85
N GLU A 386 -17.28 -13.96 -35.62
CA GLU A 386 -18.48 -13.38 -34.98
C GLU A 386 -18.14 -12.03 -34.35
N LEU A 387 -19.16 -11.19 -34.17
CA LEU A 387 -19.02 -9.89 -33.53
C LEU A 387 -19.74 -9.87 -32.18
N LEU A 388 -19.02 -9.50 -31.12
CA LEU A 388 -19.54 -9.38 -29.76
C LEU A 388 -19.50 -7.94 -29.28
N GLU A 389 -20.62 -7.47 -28.73
CA GLU A 389 -20.71 -6.18 -28.03
C GLU A 389 -20.21 -6.23 -26.59
N LYS A 390 -20.13 -7.45 -26.03
CA LYS A 390 -19.70 -7.66 -24.65
C LYS A 390 -19.00 -9.01 -24.55
N ILE A 391 -17.82 -9.00 -23.95
CA ILE A 391 -17.10 -10.21 -23.59
C ILE A 391 -17.87 -10.94 -22.48
N PRO A 392 -18.14 -12.25 -22.62
CA PRO A 392 -18.71 -13.08 -21.55
C PRO A 392 -17.84 -13.06 -20.29
N ASP A 393 -18.45 -13.34 -19.14
CA ASP A 393 -17.69 -13.48 -17.90
C ASP A 393 -16.72 -14.67 -17.99
N GLY A 394 -15.63 -14.65 -17.23
CA GLY A 394 -14.63 -15.70 -17.32
C GLY A 394 -13.41 -15.47 -16.43
N ILE A 395 -12.39 -16.32 -16.62
CA ILE A 395 -11.13 -16.24 -15.87
C ILE A 395 -9.94 -16.04 -16.81
N ARG A 396 -9.05 -15.11 -16.46
CA ARG A 396 -7.74 -15.00 -17.10
C ARG A 396 -6.86 -16.15 -16.61
N THR A 397 -6.25 -16.90 -17.53
CA THR A 397 -5.30 -17.97 -17.22
C THR A 397 -3.84 -17.50 -17.37
N PHE A 398 -3.55 -16.61 -18.31
CA PHE A 398 -2.22 -16.05 -18.48
C PHE A 398 -2.27 -14.67 -19.15
N GLY A 399 -1.21 -13.87 -19.00
CA GLY A 399 -1.08 -12.55 -19.63
C GLY A 399 -1.51 -11.39 -18.75
N THR A 400 -1.79 -10.24 -19.35
CA THR A 400 -2.05 -8.96 -18.68
C THR A 400 -3.50 -8.55 -18.82
N ALA A 401 -4.13 -8.14 -17.73
CA ALA A 401 -5.44 -7.49 -17.76
C ALA A 401 -5.45 -6.31 -16.81
N ASN A 402 -5.80 -5.16 -17.33
CA ASN A 402 -6.25 -4.02 -16.54
C ASN A 402 -7.61 -3.59 -17.10
N GLY A 403 -8.39 -2.78 -16.38
CA GLY A 403 -9.73 -2.36 -16.84
C GLY A 403 -9.74 -1.46 -18.09
N ILE A 404 -8.65 -1.43 -18.86
CA ILE A 404 -8.43 -0.69 -20.09
C ILE A 404 -8.11 -1.66 -21.23
N TYR A 405 -7.21 -2.63 -21.05
CA TYR A 405 -6.92 -3.68 -22.03
C TYR A 405 -6.68 -5.06 -21.40
N ALA A 406 -6.85 -6.10 -22.22
CA ALA A 406 -6.66 -7.49 -21.85
C ALA A 406 -5.93 -8.25 -22.96
N THR A 407 -4.74 -8.77 -22.64
CA THR A 407 -3.91 -9.56 -23.54
C THR A 407 -3.47 -10.86 -22.87
N GLY A 408 -3.73 -12.01 -23.49
CA GLY A 408 -3.24 -13.31 -23.04
C GLY A 408 -4.24 -14.45 -23.16
N ASN A 409 -4.13 -15.45 -22.28
CA ASN A 409 -4.97 -16.64 -22.30
C ASN A 409 -6.11 -16.51 -21.29
N TYR A 410 -7.29 -16.93 -21.71
CA TYR A 410 -8.53 -16.84 -20.94
C TYR A 410 -9.34 -18.12 -21.06
N ARG A 411 -10.26 -18.30 -20.12
CA ARG A 411 -11.36 -19.26 -20.21
C ARG A 411 -12.65 -18.51 -19.93
N LEU A 412 -13.43 -18.26 -20.97
CA LEU A 412 -14.70 -17.52 -20.91
C LEU A 412 -15.89 -18.47 -20.85
N ASP A 413 -16.94 -18.06 -20.17
CA ASP A 413 -18.19 -18.81 -20.08
C ASP A 413 -18.87 -18.84 -21.46
N GLY A 414 -19.27 -20.03 -21.91
CA GLY A 414 -19.88 -20.25 -23.23
C GLY A 414 -18.88 -20.38 -24.40
N ILE A 415 -17.71 -19.74 -24.34
CA ILE A 415 -16.67 -19.82 -25.39
C ILE A 415 -15.60 -20.88 -25.06
N GLY A 416 -15.28 -21.09 -23.78
CA GLY A 416 -14.21 -21.99 -23.36
C GLY A 416 -12.84 -21.30 -23.38
N ASN A 417 -11.78 -22.07 -23.65
CA ASN A 417 -10.42 -21.55 -23.67
C ASN A 417 -10.21 -20.68 -24.93
N CYS A 418 -9.73 -19.45 -24.74
CA CYS A 418 -9.47 -18.52 -25.84
C CYS A 418 -8.26 -17.64 -25.56
N ARG A 419 -7.67 -17.11 -26.62
CA ARG A 419 -6.68 -16.03 -26.55
C ARG A 419 -7.40 -14.70 -26.74
N MET A 420 -6.99 -13.68 -25.99
CA MET A 420 -7.56 -12.34 -26.09
C MET A 420 -6.46 -11.33 -26.33
N TYR A 421 -6.70 -10.40 -27.25
CA TYR A 421 -5.88 -9.22 -27.48
C TYR A 421 -6.87 -8.06 -27.70
N ILE A 422 -7.38 -7.50 -26.60
CA ILE A 422 -8.50 -6.57 -26.65
C ILE A 422 -8.20 -5.27 -25.95
N ALA A 423 -8.71 -4.19 -26.54
CA ALA A 423 -8.84 -2.90 -25.92
C ALA A 423 -10.23 -2.85 -25.27
N ALA A 424 -10.31 -3.19 -23.98
CA ALA A 424 -11.53 -3.63 -23.30
C ALA A 424 -12.65 -2.56 -23.22
N ARG A 425 -12.33 -1.28 -23.43
CA ARG A 425 -13.29 -0.17 -23.44
C ARG A 425 -13.81 0.16 -24.83
N HIS A 426 -13.16 -0.35 -25.87
CA HIS A 426 -13.46 -0.11 -27.27
C HIS A 426 -14.22 -1.31 -27.79
N LYS A 427 -15.48 -1.10 -28.15
CA LYS A 427 -16.38 -2.11 -28.71
C LYS A 427 -16.57 -1.82 -30.19
N PRO A 428 -16.92 -2.81 -31.03
CA PRO A 428 -17.19 -4.21 -30.72
C PRO A 428 -15.92 -5.09 -30.65
N PHE A 429 -16.07 -6.40 -30.42
CA PHE A 429 -14.99 -7.40 -30.40
C PHE A 429 -15.23 -8.48 -31.46
N ILE A 430 -14.19 -8.84 -32.21
CA ILE A 430 -14.22 -9.92 -33.19
C ILE A 430 -13.79 -11.23 -32.52
N VAL A 431 -14.60 -12.26 -32.65
CA VAL A 431 -14.28 -13.63 -32.24
C VAL A 431 -13.91 -14.42 -33.48
N CYS A 432 -12.65 -14.82 -33.59
CA CYS A 432 -12.15 -15.69 -34.64
C CYS A 432 -12.10 -17.13 -34.13
N TYR A 433 -12.89 -18.01 -34.75
CA TYR A 433 -12.80 -19.45 -34.57
C TYR A 433 -11.76 -19.98 -35.55
N THR A 434 -10.60 -20.39 -35.04
CA THR A 434 -9.50 -20.92 -35.85
C THR A 434 -9.31 -22.41 -35.61
N GLU A 435 -8.60 -23.09 -36.50
CA GLU A 435 -8.21 -24.50 -36.30
C GLU A 435 -7.47 -24.73 -34.97
N ASN A 436 -6.71 -23.73 -34.53
CA ASN A 436 -5.90 -23.76 -33.31
C ASN A 436 -6.64 -23.20 -32.07
N GLY A 437 -7.96 -23.02 -32.16
CA GLY A 437 -8.80 -22.53 -31.07
C GLY A 437 -9.37 -21.13 -31.30
N VAL A 438 -9.90 -20.52 -30.24
CA VAL A 438 -10.61 -19.24 -30.34
C VAL A 438 -9.69 -18.07 -29.99
N ILE A 439 -9.72 -17.02 -30.81
CA ILE A 439 -9.00 -15.77 -30.58
C ILE A 439 -10.02 -14.63 -30.60
N ILE A 440 -9.97 -13.74 -29.61
CA ILE A 440 -10.83 -12.57 -29.53
C ILE A 440 -9.96 -11.31 -29.63
N ILE A 441 -10.30 -10.44 -30.57
CA ILE A 441 -9.52 -9.26 -30.93
C ILE A 441 -10.43 -8.05 -31.16
N ASN A 442 -9.89 -6.85 -30.96
CA ASN A 442 -10.42 -5.62 -31.50
C ASN A 442 -9.29 -4.62 -31.70
N ASP A 443 -9.55 -3.58 -32.48
CA ASP A 443 -8.69 -2.42 -32.59
C ASP A 443 -9.14 -1.36 -31.55
N ASP A 444 -8.22 -0.49 -31.16
CA ASP A 444 -8.51 0.69 -30.34
C ASP A 444 -9.53 1.62 -30.98
N GLU A 445 -9.64 1.58 -32.31
CA GLU A 445 -10.66 2.28 -33.05
C GLU A 445 -11.84 1.34 -33.39
N THR A 446 -13.01 1.66 -32.86
CA THR A 446 -14.28 0.97 -33.13
C THR A 446 -14.54 0.81 -34.62
N GLU A 447 -14.41 1.89 -35.40
CA GLU A 447 -14.67 1.90 -36.84
C GLU A 447 -13.72 0.96 -37.60
N LYS A 448 -12.45 0.92 -37.17
CA LYS A 448 -11.43 0.04 -37.75
C LYS A 448 -11.73 -1.42 -37.44
N THR A 449 -12.19 -1.72 -36.22
CA THR A 449 -12.66 -3.06 -35.85
C THR A 449 -13.82 -3.51 -36.74
N GLU A 450 -14.84 -2.68 -36.94
CA GLU A 450 -15.98 -3.01 -37.80
C GLU A 450 -15.57 -3.20 -39.27
N LYS A 451 -14.63 -2.39 -39.76
CA LYS A 451 -14.09 -2.51 -41.12
C LYS A 451 -13.36 -3.84 -41.31
N ILE A 452 -12.49 -4.21 -40.38
CA ILE A 452 -11.74 -5.47 -40.42
C ILE A 452 -12.69 -6.67 -40.33
N TYR A 453 -13.72 -6.59 -39.49
CA TYR A 453 -14.75 -7.64 -39.44
C TYR A 453 -15.45 -7.86 -40.79
N LYS A 454 -15.84 -6.77 -41.47
CA LYS A 454 -16.47 -6.85 -42.80
C LYS A 454 -15.52 -7.45 -43.85
N GLU A 455 -14.24 -7.06 -43.81
CA GLU A 455 -13.21 -7.57 -44.72
C GLU A 455 -12.97 -9.07 -44.51
N LEU A 456 -12.85 -9.52 -43.26
CA LEU A 456 -12.74 -10.94 -42.93
C LEU A 456 -13.94 -11.74 -43.40
N ASN A 457 -15.15 -11.22 -43.17
CA ASN A 457 -16.37 -11.91 -43.58
C ASN A 457 -16.50 -12.00 -45.11
N SER A 458 -15.95 -11.03 -45.85
CA SER A 458 -15.87 -11.08 -47.32
C SER A 458 -14.88 -12.14 -47.80
N LEU A 459 -13.67 -12.17 -47.24
CA LEU A 459 -12.62 -13.12 -47.62
C LEU A 459 -13.04 -14.57 -47.32
N LEU A 460 -13.69 -14.81 -46.18
CA LEU A 460 -14.23 -16.12 -45.81
C LEU A 460 -15.47 -16.51 -46.63
N GLY A 461 -16.22 -15.53 -47.12
CA GLY A 461 -17.38 -15.74 -47.99
C GLY A 461 -16.99 -16.07 -49.44
N GLU A 462 -15.86 -15.58 -49.92
CA GLU A 462 -15.33 -15.87 -51.27
C GLU A 462 -14.85 -17.32 -51.40
N GLU A 463 -14.46 -18.00 -50.32
CA GLU A 463 -14.10 -19.43 -50.36
C GLU A 463 -15.30 -20.40 -50.41
N ILE A 464 -16.53 -19.93 -50.16
CA ILE A 464 -17.74 -20.79 -50.09
C ILE A 464 -18.71 -20.52 -51.27
N GLY A 465 -18.27 -19.89 -52.36
CA GLY A 465 -19.19 -19.55 -53.46
C GLY A 465 -18.58 -19.61 -54.86
N TYR A 466 -18.69 -20.77 -55.52
CA TYR A 466 -19.44 -21.00 -56.77
C TYR A 466 -19.00 -22.32 -57.41
N ASP A 467 -19.57 -23.45 -56.96
CA ASP A 467 -19.74 -24.60 -57.86
C ASP A 467 -21.15 -24.52 -58.43
N SER A 468 -21.30 -23.60 -59.39
CA SER A 468 -22.44 -23.60 -60.30
C SER A 468 -22.25 -24.76 -61.26
N GLN A 469 -23.15 -25.74 -61.26
CA GLN A 469 -23.40 -26.64 -62.39
C GLN A 469 -24.86 -27.14 -62.39
N PRO A 470 -25.38 -27.52 -63.57
CA PRO A 470 -26.52 -26.87 -64.24
C PRO A 470 -27.93 -27.38 -63.88
#